data_AF-A0A3M1KMU8-F1
#
_entry.id   AF-A0A3M1KMU8-F1
#
_cell.length_a   1.000
_cell.length_b   1.000
_cell.length_c   1.000
_cell.angle_alpha   90.00
_cell.angle_beta   90.00
_cell.angle_gamma   90.00
#
_symmetry.space_group_name_H-M   'P 1'
#
loop_
_entity.id
_entity.type
_entity.pdbx_description
1 polymer ?
#
loop_
_entity_poly.entity_id
_entity_poly.type
_entity_poly.pdbx_seq_one_letter_code
_entity_poly.pdbx_strand_id
1 'polypeptide(L)'
;LAEVIRERLRIQRRIRTLTAQGRLQGLVLALMPVVLLAILYFFVNPEMIRNFFSSIIGILALIVVVILEVLGFLTIRKIMNIDI
;
A
#
# COMPACT_ATOMS: atom_id res chain seq x y z
N LEU A 1 26.25 28.45 14.55
CA LEU A 1 25.88 28.33 13.11
C LEU A 1 26.18 26.94 12.54
N ALA A 2 27.41 26.43 12.59
CA ALA A 2 27.75 25.08 12.08
C ALA A 2 26.96 23.95 12.77
N GLU A 3 26.69 24.08 14.06
CA GLU A 3 25.92 23.12 14.85
C GLU A 3 24.45 23.04 14.43
N VAL A 4 23.82 24.20 14.18
CA VAL A 4 22.45 24.31 13.65
C VAL A 4 22.33 23.67 12.25
N ILE A 5 23.35 23.82 11.40
CA ILE A 5 23.38 23.19 10.07
C ILE A 5 23.48 21.66 10.20
N ARG A 6 24.34 21.17 11.10
CA ARG A 6 24.46 19.72 11.38
C ARG A 6 23.16 19.14 11.96
N GLU A 7 22.51 19.86 12.87
CA GLU A 7 21.21 19.49 13.45
C GLU A 7 20.13 19.34 12.36
N ARG A 8 20.03 20.33 11.46
CA ARG A 8 19.09 20.29 10.33
C ARG A 8 19.35 19.11 9.38
N LEU A 9 20.60 18.82 9.05
CA LEU A 9 20.96 17.66 8.22
C LEU A 9 20.58 16.34 8.92
N ARG A 10 20.72 16.27 10.25
CA ARG A 10 20.31 15.11 11.05
C ARG A 10 18.80 14.91 11.00
N ILE A 11 18.03 15.99 11.14
CA ILE A 11 16.55 15.97 11.08
C ILE A 11 16.09 15.56 9.67
N GLN A 12 16.64 16.15 8.61
CA GLN A 12 16.29 15.79 7.23
C GLN A 12 16.57 14.32 6.92
N ARG A 13 17.72 13.79 7.38
CA ARG A 13 18.03 12.36 7.24
C ARG A 13 17.01 11.51 7.98
N ARG A 14 16.64 11.90 9.21
CA ARG A 14 15.64 11.17 10.00
C ARG A 14 14.26 11.17 9.35
N ILE A 15 13.83 12.32 8.81
CA ILE A 15 12.57 12.43 8.05
C ILE A 15 12.63 11.51 6.83
N ARG A 16 13.70 11.57 6.03
CA ARG A 16 13.85 10.71 4.84
C ARG A 16 13.76 9.22 5.20
N THR A 17 14.42 8.80 6.27
CA THR A 17 14.36 7.39 6.74
C THR A 17 12.95 7.01 7.18
N LEU A 18 12.27 7.87 7.94
CA LEU A 18 10.89 7.62 8.39
C LEU A 18 9.91 7.56 7.21
N THR A 19 10.06 8.45 6.23
CA THR A 19 9.27 8.42 4.99
C THR A 19 9.55 7.16 4.18
N ALA A 20 10.80 6.69 4.11
CA ALA A 20 11.15 5.44 3.46
C ALA A 20 10.50 4.23 4.16
N GLN A 21 10.45 4.22 5.49
CA GLN A 21 9.74 3.19 6.25
C GLN A 21 8.23 3.24 6.00
N GLY A 22 7.63 4.42 5.98
CA GLY A 22 6.23 4.62 5.62
C GLY A 22 5.91 4.14 4.19
N ARG A 23 6.83 4.34 3.24
CA ARG A 23 6.72 3.84 1.85
C ARG A 23 6.62 2.33 1.81
N LEU A 24 7.52 1.65 2.50
CA LEU A 24 7.53 0.20 2.55
C LEU A 24 6.26 -0.35 3.21
N GLN A 25 5.81 0.24 4.31
CA GLN A 25 4.56 -0.16 4.96
C GLN A 25 3.33 0.05 4.06
N GLY A 26 3.26 1.20 3.37
CA GLY A 26 2.20 1.46 2.40
C GLY A 26 2.20 0.48 1.24
N LEU A 27 3.38 0.10 0.73
CA LEU A 27 3.52 -0.90 -0.33
C LEU A 27 3.07 -2.30 0.15
N VAL A 28 3.45 -2.70 1.36
CA VAL A 28 3.02 -3.97 1.95
C VAL A 28 1.50 -4.03 2.09
N LEU A 29 0.88 -2.95 2.57
CA LEU A 29 -0.57 -2.87 2.68
C LEU A 29 -1.28 -2.93 1.32
N ALA A 30 -0.72 -2.30 0.28
CA ALA A 30 -1.27 -2.38 -1.08
C ALA A 30 -1.11 -3.77 -1.73
N LEU A 31 -0.16 -4.58 -1.26
CA LEU A 31 0.04 -5.94 -1.76
C LEU A 31 -0.81 -6.98 -1.01
N MET A 32 -1.27 -6.65 0.20
CA MET A 32 -2.08 -7.54 1.05
C MET A 32 -3.25 -8.21 0.32
N PRO A 33 -4.19 -7.48 -0.33
CA PRO A 33 -5.36 -8.11 -0.93
C PRO A 33 -5.00 -9.03 -2.10
N VAL A 34 -3.98 -8.68 -2.89
CA VAL A 34 -3.47 -9.53 -3.98
C VAL A 34 -2.87 -10.82 -3.45
N VAL A 35 -2.03 -10.71 -2.42
CA VAL A 35 -1.39 -11.87 -1.76
C VAL A 35 -2.44 -12.77 -1.11
N LEU A 36 -3.40 -12.20 -0.38
CA LEU A 36 -4.51 -12.95 0.22
C LEU A 36 -5.32 -13.68 -0.85
N LEU A 37 -5.68 -13.01 -1.94
CA LEU A 37 -6.44 -13.62 -3.03
C LEU A 37 -5.67 -14.78 -3.67
N ALA A 38 -4.36 -14.62 -3.88
CA ALA A 38 -3.49 -15.69 -4.37
C ALA A 38 -3.44 -16.87 -3.39
N ILE A 39 -3.26 -16.61 -2.09
CA ILE A 39 -3.23 -17.67 -1.07
C ILE A 39 -4.56 -18.42 -1.03
N LEU A 40 -5.68 -17.70 -1.03
CA LEU A 40 -7.02 -18.30 -1.01
C LEU A 40 -7.27 -19.16 -2.26
N TYR A 41 -6.76 -18.72 -3.42
CA TYR A 41 -6.86 -19.46 -4.67
C TYR A 41 -6.03 -20.74 -4.67
N PHE A 42 -4.76 -20.68 -4.25
CA PHE A 42 -3.85 -21.82 -4.37
C PHE A 42 -3.91 -22.80 -3.18
N PHE A 43 -4.23 -22.34 -1.98
CA PHE A 43 -4.03 -23.14 -0.75
C PHE A 43 -5.30 -23.39 0.07
N VAL A 44 -6.39 -22.66 -0.15
CA VAL A 44 -7.59 -22.76 0.71
C VAL A 44 -8.77 -23.36 -0.02
N ASN A 45 -9.34 -22.65 -0.99
CA ASN A 45 -10.48 -23.17 -1.75
C ASN A 45 -10.52 -22.51 -3.15
N PRO A 46 -9.92 -23.15 -4.17
CA PRO A 46 -9.90 -22.63 -5.53
C PRO A 46 -11.29 -22.48 -6.14
N GLU A 47 -12.27 -23.33 -5.80
CA GLU A 47 -13.64 -23.21 -6.31
C GLU A 47 -14.33 -21.96 -5.78
N MET A 48 -14.15 -21.63 -4.50
CA MET A 48 -14.71 -20.41 -3.90
C MET A 48 -14.19 -19.16 -4.61
N ILE A 49 -12.88 -19.09 -4.85
CA ILE A 49 -12.28 -17.94 -5.53
C ILE A 49 -12.66 -17.89 -7.00
N ARG A 50 -12.75 -19.04 -7.69
CA ARG A 50 -13.30 -19.08 -9.06
C ARG A 50 -14.72 -18.54 -9.11
N ASN A 51 -15.60 -18.92 -8.19
CA ASN A 51 -16.96 -18.38 -8.10
C ASN A 51 -16.99 -16.87 -7.82
N PHE A 52 -15.98 -16.36 -7.11
CA PHE A 52 -15.78 -14.92 -6.91
C PHE A 52 -15.50 -14.17 -8.22
N PHE A 53 -14.77 -14.80 -9.15
CA PHE A 53 -14.53 -14.25 -10.49
C PHE A 53 -15.68 -14.50 -11.48
N SER A 54 -16.52 -15.52 -11.24
CA SER A 54 -17.64 -15.88 -12.12
C SER A 54 -18.94 -15.16 -11.78
N SER A 55 -19.15 -14.79 -10.51
CA SER A 55 -20.40 -14.17 -10.05
C SER A 55 -20.40 -12.65 -10.23
N ILE A 56 -21.54 -12.09 -10.62
CA ILE A 56 -21.71 -10.64 -10.78
C ILE A 56 -21.35 -9.89 -9.50
N ILE A 57 -21.78 -10.41 -8.34
CA ILE A 57 -21.51 -9.82 -7.03
C ILE A 57 -20.00 -9.83 -6.72
N GLY A 58 -19.31 -10.94 -7.02
CA GLY A 58 -17.87 -11.06 -6.78
C GLY A 58 -17.04 -10.12 -7.67
N ILE A 59 -17.40 -9.99 -8.94
CA ILE A 59 -16.77 -9.02 -9.86
C ILE A 59 -16.98 -7.58 -9.35
N LEU A 60 -18.20 -7.24 -8.92
CA LEU A 60 -18.52 -5.90 -8.41
C LEU A 60 -17.73 -5.59 -7.14
N ALA A 61 -17.59 -6.57 -6.24
CA ALA A 61 -16.76 -6.46 -5.04
C ALA A 61 -15.27 -6.25 -5.39
N LEU A 62 -14.73 -6.99 -6.38
CA LEU A 62 -13.35 -6.81 -6.84
C LEU A 62 -13.11 -5.41 -7.41
N ILE A 63 -14.06 -4.88 -8.20
CA ILE A 63 -13.97 -3.51 -8.72
C ILE A 63 -13.91 -2.49 -7.56
N VAL A 64 -14.77 -2.65 -6.55
CA VAL A 64 -14.77 -1.78 -5.37
C VAL A 64 -13.45 -1.85 -4.63
N VAL A 65 -12.90 -3.05 -4.42
CA VAL A 65 -11.59 -3.23 -3.78
C VAL A 65 -10.49 -2.52 -4.55
N VAL A 66 -10.43 -2.69 -5.88
CA VAL A 66 -9.43 -2.03 -6.73
C VAL A 66 -9.55 -0.50 -6.64
N ILE A 67 -10.77 0.05 -6.64
CA ILE A 67 -10.98 1.49 -6.50
C ILE A 67 -10.46 1.99 -5.14
N LEU A 68 -10.79 1.30 -4.05
CA LEU A 68 -10.35 1.66 -2.71
C LEU A 68 -8.82 1.54 -2.55
N GLU A 69 -8.22 0.50 -3.13
CA GLU A 69 -6.76 0.32 -3.19
C GLU A 69 -6.09 1.49 -3.91
N VAL A 70 -6.59 1.86 -5.09
CA VAL A 70 -6.04 2.96 -5.87
C VAL A 70 -6.17 4.28 -5.11
N LEU A 71 -7.33 4.56 -4.50
CA LEU A 71 -7.53 5.75 -3.68
C LEU A 71 -6.61 5.77 -2.46
N GLY A 72 -6.44 4.63 -1.79
CA GLY A 72 -5.51 4.46 -0.67
C GLY A 72 -4.07 4.71 -1.11
N PHE A 73 -3.64 4.12 -2.21
CA PHE A 73 -2.30 4.30 -2.79
C PHE A 73 -2.04 5.75 -3.18
N LEU A 74 -3.00 6.42 -3.84
CA LEU A 74 -2.89 7.84 -4.19
C LEU A 74 -2.78 8.73 -2.94
N THR A 75 -3.55 8.41 -1.89
CA THR A 75 -3.49 9.14 -0.62
C THR A 75 -2.14 8.96 0.06
N ILE A 76 -1.62 7.73 0.12
CA ILE A 76 -0.28 7.42 0.64
C ILE A 76 0.80 8.15 -0.16
N ARG A 77 0.70 8.12 -1.50
CA ARG A 77 1.62 8.83 -2.39
C ARG A 77 1.59 10.33 -2.13
N LYS A 78 0.40 10.94 -1.94
CA LYS A 78 0.26 12.36 -1.62
C LYS A 78 0.88 12.70 -0.25
N ILE A 79 0.66 11.87 0.76
CA ILE A 79 1.23 12.07 2.11
C ILE A 79 2.76 12.00 2.08
N MET A 80 3.35 11.18 1.20
CA MET A 80 4.80 10.96 1.17
C MET A 80 5.55 11.71 0.08
N ASN A 81 4.83 12.43 -0.77
CA ASN A 81 5.38 13.47 -1.63
C ASN A 81 5.41 14.79 -0.85
N ILE A 82 5.92 14.74 0.39
CA ILE A 82 6.36 15.94 1.09
C ILE A 82 7.51 16.47 0.24
N ASP A 83 7.21 17.45 -0.60
CA ASP A 83 8.19 18.21 -1.36
C ASP A 83 9.27 18.69 -0.38
N ILE A 84 10.52 18.40 -0.75
CA ILE A 84 11.72 18.89 -0.07
C ILE A 84 11.91 20.36 -0.44
#